data_AF-A0A843CZX9-F1
#
_entry.id   AF-A0A843CZX9-F1
#
_cell.length_a   1.000
_cell.length_b   1.000
_cell.length_c   1.000
_cell.angle_alpha   90.00
_cell.angle_beta   90.00
_cell.angle_gamma   90.00
#
_symmetry.space_group_name_H-M   'P 1'
#
loop_
_entity.id
_entity.type
_entity.pdbx_description
1 polymer ?
#
loop_
_entity_poly.entity_id
_entity_poly.type
_entity_poly.pdbx_seq_one_letter_code
_entity_poly.pdbx_strand_id
1 'polypeptide(L)'
;NEEDHRIVHDSLSKVNMLDFKDRNFSSLSGGEQQRIILARALAQQTPCLVLDEPTNHLDIKYQLEVLDIVKSLGCTTLCALHDLNLAAQYCDRIYILYNGHIVEEGTPKDVITEEMIQRIYGTKASVDIHPKTGMLNIVYYPAHFANKLSE
;
A
#
# COMPACT_ATOMS: atom_id res chain seq x y z
N ASN A 1 -4.14 -32.21 9.49
CA ASN A 1 -5.38 -31.79 10.19
C ASN A 1 -6.31 -31.22 9.13
N GLU A 2 -7.55 -31.68 8.99
CA GLU A 2 -8.45 -31.23 7.90
C GLU A 2 -8.72 -29.73 7.95
N GLU A 3 -8.80 -29.18 9.16
CA GLU A 3 -9.03 -27.75 9.39
C GLU A 3 -7.87 -26.89 8.87
N ASP A 4 -6.61 -27.27 9.14
CA ASP A 4 -5.44 -26.55 8.64
C ASP A 4 -5.42 -26.51 7.11
N HIS A 5 -5.77 -27.62 6.45
CA HIS A 5 -5.87 -27.66 4.99
C HIS A 5 -6.97 -26.76 4.45
N ARG A 6 -8.12 -26.68 5.13
CA ARG A 6 -9.21 -25.77 4.78
C ARG A 6 -8.78 -24.31 4.91
N ILE A 7 -8.11 -23.95 6.00
CA ILE A 7 -7.59 -22.59 6.23
C ILE A 7 -6.59 -22.19 5.14
N VAL A 8 -5.65 -23.08 4.80
CA VAL A 8 -4.68 -22.83 3.72
C VAL A 8 -5.38 -22.66 2.38
N HIS A 9 -6.34 -23.52 2.06
CA HIS A 9 -7.12 -23.44 0.83
C HIS A 9 -7.85 -22.09 0.71
N ASP A 10 -8.60 -21.71 1.74
CA ASP A 10 -9.36 -20.45 1.77
C ASP A 10 -8.43 -19.23 1.66
N SER A 11 -7.25 -19.29 2.30
CA SER A 11 -6.26 -18.22 2.26
C SER A 11 -5.65 -18.06 0.86
N LEU A 12 -5.34 -19.16 0.17
CA LEU A 12 -4.86 -19.13 -1.22
C LEU A 12 -5.94 -18.63 -2.18
N SER A 13 -7.20 -19.00 -1.97
CA SER A 13 -8.33 -18.49 -2.76
C SER A 13 -8.48 -16.98 -2.62
N LYS A 14 -8.39 -16.43 -1.41
CA LYS A 14 -8.52 -14.98 -1.14
C LYS A 14 -7.48 -14.13 -1.87
N VAL A 15 -6.30 -14.68 -2.17
CA VAL A 15 -5.21 -13.97 -2.87
C VAL A 15 -5.09 -14.38 -4.35
N ASN A 16 -6.04 -15.15 -4.87
CA ASN A 16 -6.03 -15.68 -6.24
C ASN A 16 -4.78 -16.52 -6.58
N MET A 17 -4.34 -17.38 -5.66
CA MET A 17 -3.17 -18.25 -5.82
C MET A 17 -3.46 -19.74 -5.65
N LEU A 18 -4.73 -20.16 -5.69
CA LEU A 18 -5.10 -21.56 -5.48
C LEU A 18 -4.47 -22.51 -6.53
N ASP A 19 -4.41 -22.07 -7.78
CA ASP A 19 -3.81 -22.85 -8.90
C ASP A 19 -2.29 -22.99 -8.80
N PHE A 20 -1.66 -22.28 -7.86
CA PHE A 20 -0.22 -22.26 -7.65
C PHE A 20 0.22 -23.11 -6.46
N LYS A 21 -0.73 -23.78 -5.76
CA LYS A 21 -0.47 -24.53 -4.52
C LYS A 21 0.65 -25.58 -4.62
N ASP A 22 0.84 -26.16 -5.81
CA ASP A 22 1.82 -27.22 -6.06
C ASP A 22 3.11 -26.70 -6.73
N ARG A 23 3.21 -25.39 -7.00
CA ARG A 23 4.39 -24.77 -7.62
C ARG A 23 5.47 -24.48 -6.58
N ASN A 24 6.73 -24.53 -7.02
CA ASN A 24 7.84 -24.13 -6.18
C ASN A 24 7.82 -22.61 -5.96
N PHE A 25 7.87 -22.16 -4.69
CA PHE A 25 7.85 -20.74 -4.34
C PHE A 25 8.91 -19.91 -5.07
N SER A 26 10.13 -20.43 -5.21
CA SER A 26 11.24 -19.74 -5.88
C SER A 26 11.06 -19.59 -7.39
N SER A 27 10.10 -20.30 -7.99
CA SER A 27 9.77 -20.19 -9.42
C SER A 27 8.72 -19.13 -9.73
N LEU A 28 8.12 -18.54 -8.70
CA LEU A 28 7.10 -17.51 -8.82
C LEU A 28 7.74 -16.13 -9.08
N SER A 29 7.03 -15.27 -9.80
CA SER A 29 7.37 -13.84 -9.92
C SER A 29 7.25 -13.13 -8.56
N GLY A 30 7.87 -11.95 -8.41
CA GLY A 30 7.83 -11.20 -7.16
C GLY A 30 6.40 -10.91 -6.66
N GLY A 31 5.48 -10.56 -7.56
CA GLY A 31 4.07 -10.31 -7.21
C GLY A 31 3.33 -11.56 -6.75
N GLU A 32 3.58 -12.70 -7.40
CA GLU A 32 3.04 -13.99 -6.98
C GLU A 32 3.60 -14.43 -5.62
N GLN A 33 4.90 -14.25 -5.39
CA GLN A 33 5.52 -14.52 -4.09
C GLN A 33 4.89 -13.67 -2.99
N GLN A 34 4.64 -12.39 -3.25
CA GLN A 34 4.02 -11.48 -2.30
C GLN A 34 2.59 -11.91 -1.94
N ARG A 35 1.79 -12.33 -2.93
CA ARG A 35 0.44 -12.88 -2.68
C ARG A 35 0.49 -14.16 -1.85
N ILE A 36 1.45 -15.05 -2.09
CA ILE A 36 1.64 -16.24 -1.27
C ILE A 36 2.03 -15.88 0.17
N ILE A 37 2.90 -14.88 0.36
CA ILE A 37 3.27 -14.38 1.70
C ILE A 37 2.03 -13.81 2.41
N LEU A 38 1.17 -13.08 1.70
CA LEU A 38 -0.10 -12.59 2.23
C LEU A 38 -1.06 -13.72 2.60
N ALA A 39 -1.20 -14.75 1.75
CA ALA A 39 -1.98 -15.94 2.07
C ALA A 39 -1.44 -16.66 3.33
N ARG A 40 -0.12 -16.74 3.48
CA ARG A 40 0.49 -17.30 4.68
C ARG A 40 0.14 -16.51 5.93
N ALA A 41 0.13 -15.17 5.84
CA ALA A 41 -0.31 -14.32 6.96
C ALA A 41 -1.81 -14.54 7.27
N LEU A 42 -2.65 -14.63 6.25
CA LEU A 42 -4.09 -14.92 6.40
C LEU A 42 -4.38 -16.28 7.02
N ALA A 43 -3.56 -17.29 6.69
CA ALA A 43 -3.70 -18.63 7.24
C ALA A 43 -3.46 -18.67 8.77
N GLN A 44 -2.83 -17.64 9.35
CA GLN A 44 -2.69 -17.52 10.80
C GLN A 44 -3.98 -17.08 11.50
N GLN A 45 -5.04 -16.74 10.74
CA GLN A 45 -6.34 -16.29 11.25
C GLN A 45 -6.22 -15.13 12.27
N THR A 46 -5.28 -14.21 12.05
CA THR A 46 -5.05 -13.09 12.95
C THR A 46 -6.15 -12.03 12.84
N PRO A 47 -6.47 -11.33 13.95
CA PRO A 47 -7.45 -10.24 13.92
C PRO A 47 -6.95 -8.98 13.19
N CYS A 48 -5.62 -8.86 13.02
CA CYS A 48 -4.99 -7.74 12.34
C CYS A 48 -3.83 -8.20 11.45
N LEU A 49 -3.54 -7.39 10.42
CA LEU A 49 -2.37 -7.53 9.56
C LEU A 49 -1.42 -6.36 9.76
N VAL A 50 -0.12 -6.65 9.81
CA VAL A 50 0.94 -5.65 9.78
C VAL A 50 1.77 -5.91 8.53
N LEU A 51 1.81 -4.93 7.63
CA LEU A 51 2.46 -5.04 6.33
C LEU A 51 3.59 -4.01 6.29
N ASP A 52 4.82 -4.51 6.22
CA ASP A 52 6.00 -3.67 6.03
C ASP A 52 6.33 -3.59 4.54
N GLU A 53 6.16 -2.40 3.95
CA GLU A 53 6.38 -2.12 2.54
C GLU A 53 5.88 -3.21 1.57
N PRO A 54 4.58 -3.57 1.60
CA PRO A 54 4.09 -4.72 0.87
C PRO A 54 4.14 -4.59 -0.66
N THR A 55 4.46 -3.40 -1.17
CA THR A 55 4.55 -3.05 -2.58
C THR A 55 5.99 -2.96 -3.10
N ASN A 56 7.00 -3.12 -2.24
CA ASN A 56 8.39 -2.94 -2.64
C ASN A 56 8.83 -4.03 -3.65
N HIS A 57 9.68 -3.67 -4.60
CA HIS A 57 10.16 -4.53 -5.70
C HIS A 57 9.06 -5.07 -6.64
N LEU A 58 7.83 -4.52 -6.60
CA LEU A 58 6.75 -4.88 -7.51
C LEU A 58 6.51 -3.79 -8.56
N ASP A 59 6.15 -4.21 -9.77
CA ASP A 59 5.63 -3.30 -10.79
C ASP A 59 4.26 -2.74 -10.39
N ILE A 60 3.90 -1.56 -10.91
CA ILE A 60 2.67 -0.81 -10.56
C ILE A 60 1.43 -1.70 -10.58
N LYS A 61 1.27 -2.55 -11.60
CA LYS A 61 0.12 -3.47 -11.70
C LYS A 61 0.02 -4.38 -10.46
N TYR A 62 1.13 -5.00 -10.06
CA TYR A 62 1.14 -5.93 -8.94
C TYR A 62 0.99 -5.21 -7.59
N GLN A 63 1.52 -3.98 -7.46
CA GLN A 63 1.30 -3.16 -6.28
C GLN A 63 -0.18 -2.91 -6.04
N LEU A 64 -0.91 -2.47 -7.07
CA LEU A 64 -2.34 -2.21 -7.00
C LEU A 64 -3.12 -3.49 -6.68
N GLU A 65 -2.81 -4.60 -7.35
CA GLU A 65 -3.49 -5.87 -7.10
C GLU A 65 -3.30 -6.36 -5.65
N VAL A 66 -2.11 -6.22 -5.07
CA VAL A 66 -1.85 -6.58 -3.67
C VAL A 66 -2.65 -5.67 -2.72
N LEU A 67 -2.66 -4.36 -2.95
CA LEU A 67 -3.40 -3.42 -2.12
C LEU A 67 -4.92 -3.57 -2.26
N ASP A 68 -5.42 -3.89 -3.46
CA ASP A 68 -6.83 -4.23 -3.70
C ASP A 68 -7.24 -5.46 -2.90
N ILE A 69 -6.41 -6.51 -2.90
CA ILE A 69 -6.64 -7.71 -2.07
C ILE A 69 -6.70 -7.29 -0.60
N VAL A 70 -5.69 -6.58 -0.11
CA VAL A 70 -5.61 -6.13 1.29
C VAL A 70 -6.87 -5.35 1.70
N LYS A 71 -7.31 -4.40 0.86
CA LYS A 71 -8.53 -3.63 1.11
C LYS A 71 -9.79 -4.51 1.15
N SER A 72 -9.86 -5.52 0.28
CA SER A 72 -11.00 -6.43 0.18
C SER A 72 -11.15 -7.40 1.38
N LEU A 73 -10.06 -7.66 2.12
CA LEU A 73 -10.08 -8.58 3.26
C LEU A 73 -10.93 -8.08 4.42
N GLY A 74 -11.17 -6.77 4.53
CA GLY A 74 -11.99 -6.18 5.59
C GLY A 74 -11.42 -6.34 7.01
N CYS A 75 -10.15 -6.73 7.15
CA CYS A 75 -9.47 -6.83 8.44
C CYS A 75 -8.71 -5.54 8.77
N THR A 76 -8.53 -5.27 10.06
CA THR A 76 -7.68 -4.17 10.51
C THR A 76 -6.26 -4.37 9.99
N THR A 77 -5.78 -3.44 9.18
CA THR A 77 -4.45 -3.52 8.56
C THR A 77 -3.65 -2.27 8.86
N LEU A 78 -2.45 -2.46 9.40
CA LEU A 78 -1.42 -1.43 9.52
C LEU A 78 -0.41 -1.65 8.40
N CYS A 79 -0.20 -0.64 7.56
CA CYS A 79 0.67 -0.76 6.40
C CYS A 79 1.68 0.39 6.37
N ALA A 80 2.96 0.08 6.18
CA ALA A 80 3.99 1.06 5.87
C ALA A 80 4.09 1.23 4.35
N LEU A 81 3.80 2.43 3.86
CA LEU A 81 3.84 2.78 2.43
C LEU A 81 4.74 4.00 2.21
N HIS A 82 5.54 3.96 1.16
CA HIS A 82 6.40 5.08 0.75
C HIS A 82 5.74 6.01 -0.27
N ASP A 83 4.75 5.51 -1.01
CA ASP A 83 4.06 6.28 -2.04
C ASP A 83 2.79 6.93 -1.46
N LEU A 84 2.76 8.27 -1.44
CA LEU A 84 1.63 9.03 -0.93
C LEU A 84 0.36 8.88 -1.76
N ASN A 85 0.45 8.63 -3.08
CA ASN A 85 -0.74 8.39 -3.91
C ASN A 85 -1.36 7.04 -3.55
N LEU A 86 -0.54 5.99 -3.37
CA LEU A 86 -1.04 4.69 -2.90
C LEU A 86 -1.62 4.79 -1.49
N ALA A 87 -0.94 5.48 -0.58
CA ALA A 87 -1.46 5.70 0.77
C ALA A 87 -2.80 6.45 0.73
N ALA A 88 -2.92 7.49 -0.09
CA ALA A 88 -4.16 8.24 -0.24
C ALA A 88 -5.32 7.43 -0.82
N GLN A 89 -5.01 6.48 -1.70
CA GLN A 89 -6.01 5.66 -2.37
C GLN A 89 -6.52 4.51 -1.50
N TYR A 90 -5.66 3.89 -0.69
CA TYR A 90 -5.97 2.64 0.00
C TYR A 90 -6.19 2.79 1.51
N CYS A 91 -5.58 3.79 2.15
CA CYS A 91 -5.65 3.95 3.60
C CYS A 91 -6.87 4.79 4.02
N ASP A 92 -7.57 4.33 5.06
CA ASP A 92 -8.66 5.09 5.68
C ASP A 92 -8.12 6.19 6.63
N ARG A 93 -6.95 5.94 7.23
CA ARG A 93 -6.21 6.88 8.08
C ARG A 93 -4.71 6.80 7.77
N ILE A 94 -4.03 7.93 7.87
CA ILE A 94 -2.58 8.06 7.65
C ILE A 94 -1.94 8.61 8.92
N TYR A 95 -0.76 8.09 9.24
CA TYR A 95 0.14 8.61 10.25
C TYR A 95 1.47 8.94 9.57
N ILE A 96 1.94 10.18 9.70
CA ILE A 96 3.26 10.58 9.21
C ILE A 96 4.26 10.43 10.35
N LEU A 97 5.24 9.56 10.16
CA LEU A 97 6.37 9.39 11.07
C LEU A 97 7.55 10.22 10.57
N TYR A 98 8.05 11.13 11.41
CA TYR A 98 9.22 11.95 11.12
C TYR A 98 10.11 12.05 12.36
N ASN A 99 11.40 11.75 12.20
CA ASN A 99 12.39 11.69 13.28
C ASN A 99 11.94 10.87 14.51
N GLY A 100 11.28 9.73 14.27
CA GLY A 100 10.80 8.83 15.33
C GLY A 100 9.52 9.26 16.04
N HIS A 101 8.88 10.35 15.59
CA HIS A 101 7.64 10.86 16.16
C HIS A 101 6.52 10.91 15.12
N ILE A 102 5.29 10.64 15.56
CA ILE A 102 4.10 10.90 14.74
C ILE A 102 3.89 12.42 14.73
N VAL A 103 4.02 13.03 13.56
CA VAL A 103 3.92 14.48 13.39
C VAL A 103 2.58 14.92 12.80
N GLU A 104 1.89 14.02 12.09
CA GLU A 104 0.54 14.24 11.56
C GLU A 104 -0.26 12.93 11.64
N GLU A 105 -1.55 13.04 11.94
CA GLU A 105 -2.50 11.92 11.85
C GLU A 105 -3.87 12.40 11.35
N GLY A 106 -4.57 11.56 10.59
CA GLY A 106 -5.90 11.92 10.10
C GLY A 106 -6.33 11.13 8.88
N THR A 107 -7.34 11.64 8.18
CA THR A 107 -7.70 11.09 6.87
C THR A 107 -6.65 11.50 5.83
N PRO A 108 -6.56 10.79 4.69
CA PRO A 108 -5.65 11.20 3.62
C PRO A 108 -5.79 12.67 3.20
N LYS A 109 -7.02 13.20 3.17
CA LYS A 109 -7.30 14.58 2.75
C LYS A 109 -6.83 15.62 3.76
N ASP A 110 -6.84 15.27 5.04
CA ASP A 110 -6.42 16.19 6.10
C ASP A 110 -4.89 16.19 6.25
N VAL A 111 -4.26 15.03 6.05
CA VAL A 111 -2.82 14.82 6.28
C VAL A 111 -1.98 15.17 5.06
N ILE A 112 -2.41 14.78 3.86
CA ILE A 112 -1.61 14.96 2.64
C ILE A 112 -1.89 16.34 2.06
N THR A 113 -1.06 17.30 2.44
CA THR A 113 -1.10 18.69 1.95
C THR A 113 0.23 19.10 1.35
N GLU A 114 0.23 20.13 0.49
CA GLU A 114 1.46 20.69 -0.11
C GLU A 114 2.44 21.17 0.97
N GLU A 115 1.93 21.80 2.02
CA GLU A 115 2.71 22.25 3.18
C GLU A 115 3.35 21.07 3.93
N MET A 116 2.60 20.00 4.16
CA MET A 116 3.11 18.77 4.78
C MET A 116 4.24 18.17 3.94
N ILE A 117 4.03 18.03 2.63
CA ILE A 117 5.02 17.46 1.72
C ILE A 117 6.30 18.30 1.72
N GLN A 118 6.18 19.63 1.63
CA GLN A 118 7.34 20.53 1.66
C GLN A 118 8.08 20.47 3.00
N ARG A 119 7.36 20.38 4.13
CA ARG A 119 7.96 20.35 5.47
C ARG A 119 8.66 19.02 5.77
N ILE A 120 8.08 17.90 5.36
CA ILE A 120 8.55 16.56 5.72
C ILE A 120 9.49 15.97 4.67
N TYR A 121 9.16 16.11 3.38
CA TYR A 121 9.93 15.56 2.26
C TYR A 121 10.85 16.59 1.60
N GLY A 122 10.81 17.86 2.03
CA GLY A 122 11.66 18.93 1.49
C GLY A 122 11.39 19.29 0.03
N THR A 123 10.27 18.83 -0.53
CA THR A 123 9.98 18.90 -1.97
C THR A 123 8.67 19.66 -2.19
N LYS A 124 8.62 20.54 -3.19
CA LYS A 124 7.37 21.17 -3.62
C LYS A 124 6.52 20.16 -4.38
N ALA A 125 5.21 20.20 -4.16
CA ALA A 125 4.25 19.38 -4.88
C ALA A 125 2.95 20.15 -5.03
N SER A 126 2.10 19.75 -5.98
CA SER A 126 0.66 20.06 -5.90
C SER A 126 -0.12 18.87 -5.39
N VAL A 127 -1.20 19.17 -4.66
CA VAL A 127 -2.16 18.17 -4.20
C VAL A 127 -3.55 18.55 -4.68
N ASP A 128 -4.05 17.80 -5.65
CA ASP A 128 -5.33 18.04 -6.29
C ASP A 128 -6.29 16.87 -6.08
N ILE A 129 -7.60 17.12 -6.13
CA ILE A 129 -8.59 16.04 -6.19
C ILE A 129 -8.87 15.73 -7.66
N HIS A 130 -8.60 14.49 -8.07
CA HIS A 130 -8.83 14.05 -9.43
C HIS A 130 -10.35 14.08 -9.74
N PRO A 131 -10.79 14.79 -10.79
CA PRO A 131 -12.21 15.14 -10.98
C PRO A 131 -13.12 13.96 -11.28
N LYS A 132 -12.58 12.84 -11.79
CA LYS A 132 -13.38 11.64 -12.13
C LYS A 132 -13.44 10.62 -11.00
N THR A 133 -12.38 10.54 -10.19
CA THR A 133 -12.24 9.49 -9.16
C THR A 133 -12.46 10.01 -7.76
N GLY A 134 -12.38 11.33 -7.55
CA GLY A 134 -12.44 11.95 -6.22
C GLY A 134 -11.23 11.64 -5.33
N MET A 135 -10.21 10.97 -5.90
CA MET A 135 -8.98 10.61 -5.22
C MET A 135 -8.00 11.78 -5.18
N LEU A 136 -7.16 11.83 -4.16
CA LEU A 136 -6.03 12.75 -4.15
C LEU A 136 -5.03 12.35 -5.22
N ASN A 137 -4.48 13.35 -5.89
CA ASN A 137 -3.44 13.23 -6.88
C ASN A 137 -2.29 14.15 -6.45
N ILE A 138 -1.17 13.55 -6.09
CA ILE A 138 0.04 14.26 -5.69
C ILE A 138 1.01 14.32 -6.86
N VAL A 139 1.38 15.53 -7.28
CA VAL A 139 2.38 15.78 -8.32
C VAL A 139 3.59 16.44 -7.71
N TYR A 140 4.70 15.71 -7.59
CA TYR A 140 5.96 16.25 -7.10
C TYR A 140 6.62 17.12 -8.17
N TYR A 141 7.26 18.22 -7.75
CA TYR A 141 8.03 19.09 -8.63
C TYR A 141 9.53 18.81 -8.44
N PRO A 142 10.18 18.14 -9.39
CA PRO A 142 11.63 17.99 -9.37
C PRO A 142 12.31 19.36 -9.34
N ALA A 143 13.49 19.44 -8.72
CA ALA A 143 14.24 20.70 -8.60
C ALA A 143 14.47 21.40 -9.95
N HIS A 144 14.62 20.66 -11.05
CA HIS A 144 14.81 21.23 -12.40
C HIS A 144 13.51 21.82 -13.01
N PHE A 145 12.33 21.45 -12.50
CA PHE A 145 11.04 22.03 -12.86
C PHE A 145 10.67 23.22 -11.97
N ALA A 146 11.06 23.18 -10.69
CA ALA A 146 10.74 24.24 -9.72
C ALA A 146 11.22 25.63 -10.17
N ASN A 147 12.35 25.71 -10.89
CA ASN A 147 12.88 26.96 -11.43
C ASN A 147 11.99 27.62 -12.50
N LYS A 148 11.15 26.84 -13.21
CA LYS A 148 10.24 27.35 -14.25
C LYS A 148 8.91 27.90 -13.72
N LEU A 149 8.56 27.59 -12.46
CA LEU A 149 7.33 28.04 -11.81
C LEU A 149 7.53 29.35 -11.02
N SER A 150 8.77 29.81 -10.92
CA SER A 150 9.18 31.05 -10.25
C SER A 150 9.51 32.19 -11.22
N GLU A 151 9.29 32.00 -12.52
CA GLU A 151 9.28 33.04 -13.57
C GLU A 151 7.83 33.39 -13.94
#